data_AF-B9LWJ5-F1
#
_entry.id   AF-B9LWJ5-F1
#
_cell.length_a   1.000
_cell.length_b   1.000
_cell.length_c   1.000
_cell.angle_alpha   90.00
_cell.angle_beta   90.00
_cell.angle_gamma   90.00
#
_symmetry.space_group_name_H-M   'P 1'
#
loop_
_entity.id
_entity.type
_entity.pdbx_description
1 polymer ?
#
loop_
_entity_poly.entity_id
_entity_poly.type
_entity_poly.pdbx_seq_one_letter_code
_entity_poly.pdbx_strand_id
1 'polypeptide(L)'
;MSKMNTIRLDSNWWYGVAIPPVLELVGGGGILVAGRLGLIQDGANPLTILVPGFTLLAGLFLIPVFALCLFFDARAVNQSNTSWNPRPVFWGVGSLLLPLVGVIAFSYSLLVPIAAVYLYRRFSSTSIVTDLTADNDPVIEIDNEDDSTNEPSGRVSNWWYGIAVPIVAYIVFLGAVLLLGIIQPDQVQPRSRFAWLSLVITVFTVLATFAQFVLTPVFSLSLYLDQRRVRASDAVDWHPNQLVWPAIALVHLISMIVTQAMLLSLAGGIVYLWRRHGHIGRP
;
A
#
# COMPACT_ATOMS: atom_id res chain seq x y z
N MET A 1 -39.62 -17.31 5.10
CA MET A 1 -38.58 -16.47 4.45
C MET A 1 -37.22 -16.95 4.96
N SER A 2 -36.52 -17.75 4.16
CA SER A 2 -35.15 -18.18 4.48
C SER A 2 -34.21 -16.98 4.35
N LYS A 3 -33.41 -16.71 5.39
CA LYS A 3 -32.35 -15.69 5.33
C LYS A 3 -31.27 -16.21 4.38
N MET A 4 -31.14 -15.54 3.25
CA MET A 4 -30.09 -15.80 2.27
C MET A 4 -28.73 -15.51 2.92
N ASN A 5 -28.05 -16.54 3.42
CA ASN A 5 -26.68 -16.42 3.92
C ASN A 5 -25.75 -16.27 2.71
N THR A 6 -25.57 -15.03 2.27
CA THR A 6 -24.52 -14.72 1.30
C THR A 6 -23.17 -14.99 1.96
N ILE A 7 -22.38 -15.90 1.40
CA ILE A 7 -20.99 -16.09 1.80
C ILE A 7 -20.27 -14.78 1.47
N ARG A 8 -20.05 -13.96 2.50
CA ARG A 8 -19.39 -12.67 2.33
C ARG A 8 -17.89 -12.89 2.45
N LEU A 9 -17.20 -12.78 1.32
CA LEU A 9 -15.75 -12.74 1.29
C LEU A 9 -15.28 -11.39 1.86
N ASP A 10 -15.12 -11.31 3.18
CA ASP A 10 -14.68 -10.10 3.90
C ASP A 10 -13.16 -9.88 3.78
N SER A 11 -12.66 -9.76 2.56
CA SER A 11 -11.30 -9.26 2.29
C SER A 11 -11.40 -7.96 1.53
N ASN A 12 -10.83 -6.88 2.09
CA ASN A 12 -10.66 -5.58 1.42
C ASN A 12 -9.32 -5.47 0.68
N TRP A 13 -8.47 -6.50 0.73
CA TRP A 13 -7.15 -6.47 0.10
C TRP A 13 -7.21 -6.35 -1.44
N TRP A 14 -8.34 -6.72 -2.06
CA TRP A 14 -8.55 -6.55 -3.49
C TRP A 14 -8.44 -5.10 -3.98
N TYR A 15 -8.64 -4.08 -3.13
CA TYR A 15 -8.41 -2.69 -3.52
C TYR A 15 -6.94 -2.45 -3.89
N GLY A 16 -6.01 -3.00 -3.11
CA GLY A 16 -4.57 -2.93 -3.40
C GLY A 16 -4.16 -3.76 -4.61
N VAL A 17 -4.99 -4.72 -5.02
CA VAL A 17 -4.84 -5.45 -6.29
C VAL A 17 -5.32 -4.61 -7.48
N ALA A 18 -6.41 -3.85 -7.31
CA ALA A 18 -7.05 -3.11 -8.41
C ALA A 18 -6.44 -1.73 -8.68
N ILE A 19 -5.94 -1.02 -7.66
CA ILE A 19 -5.45 0.36 -7.80
C ILE A 19 -4.18 0.46 -8.69
N PRO A 20 -3.11 -0.31 -8.46
CA PRO A 20 -1.89 -0.20 -9.25
C PRO A 20 -2.07 -0.40 -10.78
N PRO A 21 -2.83 -1.40 -11.26
CA PRO A 21 -3.02 -1.57 -12.71
C PRO A 21 -3.90 -0.47 -13.32
N VAL A 22 -4.83 0.11 -12.56
CA VAL A 22 -5.60 1.28 -13.02
C VAL A 22 -4.69 2.49 -13.20
N LEU A 23 -3.78 2.74 -12.25
CA LEU A 23 -2.78 3.81 -12.37
C LEU A 23 -1.86 3.57 -13.58
N GLU A 24 -1.44 2.32 -13.81
CA GLU A 24 -0.65 1.98 -14.99
C GLU A 24 -1.42 2.26 -16.30
N LEU A 25 -2.69 1.87 -16.39
CA LEU A 25 -3.53 2.13 -17.56
C LEU A 25 -3.77 3.62 -17.79
N VAL A 26 -4.06 4.39 -16.73
CA VAL A 26 -4.30 5.83 -16.83
C VAL A 26 -3.02 6.57 -17.20
N GLY A 27 -1.90 6.23 -16.55
CA GLY A 27 -0.60 6.83 -16.84
C GLY A 27 -0.09 6.49 -18.23
N GLY A 28 -0.03 5.20 -18.58
CA GLY A 28 0.41 4.73 -19.89
C GLY A 28 -0.51 5.20 -21.01
N GLY A 29 -1.82 5.12 -20.83
CA GLY A 29 -2.82 5.63 -21.77
C GLY A 29 -2.70 7.14 -21.98
N GLY A 30 -2.50 7.90 -20.90
CA GLY A 30 -2.29 9.35 -20.97
C GLY A 30 -1.04 9.73 -21.79
N ILE A 31 0.07 9.03 -21.61
CA ILE A 31 1.30 9.25 -22.41
C ILE A 31 1.04 8.93 -23.89
N LEU A 32 0.38 7.80 -24.19
CA LEU A 32 0.08 7.41 -25.57
C LEU A 32 -0.84 8.40 -26.28
N VAL A 33 -1.88 8.89 -25.60
CA VAL A 33 -2.80 9.90 -26.14
C VAL A 33 -2.05 11.22 -26.36
N ALA A 34 -1.27 11.69 -25.38
CA ALA A 34 -0.49 12.91 -25.51
C ALA A 34 0.50 12.84 -26.68
N GLY A 35 1.17 11.70 -26.85
CA GLY A 35 2.07 11.46 -27.97
C GLY A 35 1.35 11.48 -29.33
N ARG A 36 0.20 10.79 -29.44
CA ARG A 36 -0.59 10.75 -30.69
C ARG A 36 -1.15 12.12 -31.09
N LEU A 37 -1.47 12.96 -30.12
CA LEU A 37 -1.98 14.32 -30.36
C LEU A 37 -0.86 15.34 -30.64
N GLY A 38 0.41 14.92 -30.69
CA GLY A 38 1.55 15.82 -30.91
C GLY A 38 1.89 16.70 -29.69
N LEU A 39 1.16 16.56 -28.58
CA LEU A 39 1.28 17.42 -27.41
C LEU A 39 2.66 17.35 -26.75
N ILE A 40 3.44 16.29 -27.00
CA ILE A 40 4.78 16.08 -26.43
C ILE A 40 5.87 16.82 -27.22
N GLN A 41 5.65 17.13 -28.51
CA GLN A 41 6.68 17.66 -29.41
C GLN A 41 6.68 19.20 -29.49
N ASP A 42 5.55 19.86 -29.24
CA ASP A 42 5.35 21.29 -29.54
C ASP A 42 5.52 22.24 -28.34
N GLY A 43 6.60 22.09 -27.54
CA GLY A 43 6.76 22.94 -26.34
C GLY A 43 5.67 22.68 -25.30
N ALA A 44 5.25 21.41 -25.23
CA ALA A 44 4.26 20.82 -24.33
C ALA A 44 4.16 21.56 -22.98
N ASN A 45 2.94 21.91 -22.57
CA ASN A 45 2.70 22.24 -21.16
C ASN A 45 3.27 21.09 -20.32
N PRO A 46 4.24 21.33 -19.42
CA PRO A 46 4.90 20.27 -18.64
C PRO A 46 3.92 19.30 -17.97
N LEU A 47 2.71 19.79 -17.62
CA LEU A 47 1.64 18.98 -17.02
C LEU A 47 1.15 17.83 -17.91
N THR A 48 1.20 17.97 -19.25
CA THR A 48 0.77 16.93 -20.19
C THR A 48 1.63 15.67 -20.17
N ILE A 49 2.89 15.79 -19.73
CA ILE A 49 3.81 14.65 -19.55
C ILE A 49 3.92 14.29 -18.07
N LEU A 50 3.96 15.30 -17.19
CA LEU A 50 4.14 15.10 -15.76
C LEU A 50 2.99 14.32 -15.13
N VAL A 51 1.72 14.63 -15.44
CA VAL A 51 0.59 13.94 -14.80
C VAL A 51 0.50 12.46 -15.22
N PRO A 52 0.54 12.12 -16.53
CA PRO A 52 0.54 10.72 -16.95
C PRO A 52 1.81 9.98 -16.51
N GLY A 53 2.98 10.63 -16.61
CA GLY A 53 4.26 10.07 -16.15
C GLY A 53 4.27 9.78 -14.65
N PHE A 54 3.77 10.70 -13.83
CA PHE A 54 3.59 10.51 -12.39
C PHE A 54 2.67 9.34 -12.08
N THR A 55 1.53 9.26 -12.78
CA THR A 55 0.54 8.19 -12.58
C THR A 55 1.13 6.82 -12.94
N LEU A 56 1.87 6.73 -14.06
CA LEU A 56 2.54 5.51 -14.48
C LEU A 56 3.62 5.07 -13.49
N LEU A 57 4.46 6.02 -13.03
CA LEU A 57 5.47 5.76 -12.03
C LEU A 57 4.85 5.29 -10.72
N ALA A 58 3.77 5.92 -10.25
CA ALA A 58 3.05 5.49 -9.06
C ALA A 58 2.56 4.04 -9.17
N GLY A 59 2.03 3.63 -10.34
CA GLY A 59 1.65 2.24 -10.60
C GLY A 59 2.82 1.26 -10.46
N LEU A 60 3.99 1.60 -11.03
CA LEU A 60 5.21 0.79 -10.93
C LEU A 60 5.73 0.69 -9.49
N PHE A 61 5.72 1.78 -8.73
CA PHE A 61 6.18 1.76 -7.33
C PHE A 61 5.25 0.99 -6.40
N LEU A 62 3.99 0.83 -6.79
CA LEU A 62 3.04 0.01 -6.04
C LEU A 62 3.15 -1.48 -6.35
N ILE A 63 4.08 -1.96 -7.20
CA ILE A 63 4.30 -3.39 -7.45
C ILE A 63 4.50 -4.21 -6.14
N PRO A 64 5.30 -3.78 -5.15
CA PRO A 64 5.43 -4.52 -3.89
C PRO A 64 4.14 -4.54 -3.07
N VAL A 65 3.41 -3.41 -3.07
CA VAL A 65 2.12 -3.30 -2.38
C VAL A 65 1.09 -4.20 -3.06
N PHE A 66 1.03 -4.18 -4.38
CA PHE A 66 0.23 -5.07 -5.22
C PHE A 66 0.51 -6.54 -4.85
N ALA A 67 1.78 -6.95 -4.81
CA ALA A 67 2.16 -8.31 -4.49
C ALA A 67 1.74 -8.74 -3.07
N LEU A 68 1.91 -7.86 -2.07
CA LEU A 68 1.46 -8.11 -0.70
C LEU A 68 -0.06 -8.20 -0.60
N CYS A 69 -0.78 -7.25 -1.20
CA CYS A 69 -2.24 -7.26 -1.22
C CYS A 69 -2.78 -8.51 -1.91
N LEU A 70 -2.16 -8.93 -3.00
CA LEU A 70 -2.54 -10.12 -3.75
C LEU A 70 -2.25 -11.40 -2.94
N PHE A 71 -1.14 -11.46 -2.20
CA PHE A 71 -0.85 -12.56 -1.26
C PHE A 71 -1.90 -12.66 -0.15
N PHE A 72 -2.22 -11.55 0.52
CA PHE A 72 -3.18 -11.54 1.62
C PHE A 72 -4.61 -11.79 1.14
N ASP A 73 -5.01 -11.23 0.00
CA ASP A 73 -6.31 -11.51 -0.60
C ASP A 73 -6.41 -12.99 -1.01
N ALA A 74 -5.38 -13.55 -1.64
CA ALA A 74 -5.36 -14.96 -2.04
C ALA A 74 -5.43 -15.89 -0.83
N ARG A 75 -4.76 -15.53 0.28
CA ARG A 75 -4.85 -16.28 1.54
C ARG A 75 -6.28 -16.25 2.09
N ALA A 76 -6.93 -15.10 2.08
CA ALA A 76 -8.31 -14.96 2.54
C ALA A 76 -9.29 -15.76 1.65
N VAL A 77 -9.11 -15.72 0.33
CA VAL A 77 -9.92 -16.53 -0.61
C VAL A 77 -9.71 -18.03 -0.39
N ASN A 78 -8.46 -18.48 -0.20
CA ASN A 78 -8.16 -19.88 0.06
C ASN A 78 -8.77 -20.39 1.38
N GLN A 79 -8.86 -19.52 2.38
CA GLN A 79 -9.50 -19.84 3.67
C GLN A 79 -11.04 -19.77 3.63
N SER A 80 -11.62 -19.31 2.52
CA SER A 80 -13.07 -19.19 2.35
C SER A 80 -13.66 -20.42 1.64
N ASN A 81 -14.94 -20.72 1.90
CA ASN A 81 -15.69 -21.80 1.23
C ASN A 81 -16.06 -21.47 -0.24
N THR A 82 -15.15 -20.86 -1.00
CA THR A 82 -15.35 -20.59 -2.43
C THR A 82 -14.88 -21.77 -3.26
N SER A 83 -15.39 -21.87 -4.51
CA SER A 83 -15.00 -22.94 -5.43
C SER A 83 -13.56 -22.82 -5.95
N TRP A 84 -12.88 -21.70 -5.69
CA TRP A 84 -11.52 -21.45 -6.14
C TRP A 84 -10.55 -21.44 -4.96
N ASN A 85 -9.51 -22.27 -5.08
CA ASN A 85 -8.45 -22.37 -4.08
C ASN A 85 -7.13 -21.77 -4.65
N PRO A 86 -6.91 -20.45 -4.54
CA PRO A 86 -5.65 -19.83 -4.95
C PRO A 86 -4.51 -20.19 -3.99
N ARG A 87 -3.35 -20.57 -4.53
CA ARG A 87 -2.12 -20.72 -3.73
C ARG A 87 -1.52 -19.34 -3.46
N PRO A 88 -1.47 -18.84 -2.19
CA PRO A 88 -1.07 -17.46 -1.91
C PRO A 88 0.36 -17.14 -2.33
N VAL A 89 1.28 -18.07 -2.14
CA VAL A 89 2.70 -17.90 -2.51
C VAL A 89 2.87 -17.70 -4.02
N PHE A 90 2.15 -18.48 -4.84
CA PHE A 90 2.20 -18.34 -6.31
C PHE A 90 1.76 -16.95 -6.74
N TRP A 91 0.65 -16.49 -6.17
CA TRP A 91 0.09 -15.18 -6.47
C TRP A 91 0.99 -14.06 -5.95
N GLY A 92 1.43 -14.07 -4.69
CA GLY A 92 2.29 -13.03 -4.12
C GLY A 92 3.69 -12.95 -4.77
N VAL A 93 4.42 -14.06 -4.84
CA VAL A 93 5.78 -14.08 -5.41
C VAL A 93 5.73 -13.90 -6.93
N GLY A 94 4.78 -14.55 -7.61
CA GLY A 94 4.61 -14.41 -9.05
C GLY A 94 4.29 -12.97 -9.45
N SER A 95 3.42 -12.28 -8.70
CA SER A 95 3.06 -10.88 -8.95
C SER A 95 4.14 -9.87 -8.58
N LEU A 96 5.16 -10.25 -7.82
CA LEU A 96 6.36 -9.43 -7.63
C LEU A 96 7.32 -9.59 -8.82
N LEU A 97 7.59 -10.84 -9.24
CA LEU A 97 8.61 -11.14 -10.25
C LEU A 97 8.15 -10.84 -11.67
N LEU A 98 6.91 -11.18 -12.03
CA LEU A 98 6.42 -11.04 -13.41
C LEU A 98 6.34 -9.58 -13.89
N PRO A 99 5.82 -8.61 -13.12
CA PRO A 99 5.84 -7.20 -13.53
C PRO A 99 7.27 -6.67 -13.70
N LEU A 100 8.22 -7.06 -12.84
CA LEU A 100 9.63 -6.69 -12.98
C LEU A 100 10.24 -7.24 -14.27
N VAL A 101 10.00 -8.52 -14.59
CA VAL A 101 10.43 -9.11 -15.87
C VAL A 101 9.76 -8.41 -17.04
N GLY A 102 8.47 -8.06 -16.93
CA GLY A 102 7.74 -7.26 -17.93
C GLY A 102 8.44 -5.95 -18.26
N VAL A 103 8.75 -5.17 -17.22
CA VAL A 103 9.44 -3.87 -17.35
C VAL A 103 10.82 -4.04 -17.97
N ILE A 104 11.59 -5.04 -17.53
CA ILE A 104 12.98 -5.25 -17.98
C ILE A 104 13.04 -5.81 -19.41
N ALA A 105 12.22 -6.81 -19.73
CA ALA A 105 12.34 -7.57 -20.97
C ALA A 105 11.46 -7.05 -22.10
N PHE A 106 10.31 -6.45 -21.77
CA PHE A 106 9.29 -6.09 -22.75
C PHE A 106 8.96 -4.60 -22.77
N SER A 107 9.52 -3.79 -21.85
CA SER A 107 9.15 -2.39 -21.65
C SER A 107 7.66 -2.19 -21.32
N TYR A 108 6.95 -3.26 -20.93
CA TYR A 108 5.53 -3.26 -20.58
C TYR A 108 5.34 -4.04 -19.28
N SER A 109 4.62 -3.45 -18.31
CA SER A 109 4.37 -4.13 -17.05
C SER A 109 3.24 -5.17 -17.22
N LEU A 110 3.43 -6.34 -16.60
CA LEU A 110 2.44 -7.44 -16.58
C LEU A 110 1.40 -7.27 -15.46
N LEU A 111 1.38 -6.12 -14.78
CA LEU A 111 0.53 -5.88 -13.63
C LEU A 111 -0.97 -5.89 -14.02
N VAL A 112 -1.32 -5.24 -15.14
CA VAL A 112 -2.69 -5.22 -15.68
C VAL A 112 -3.24 -6.64 -15.96
N PRO A 113 -2.58 -7.50 -16.77
CA PRO A 113 -3.12 -8.84 -17.05
C PRO A 113 -3.17 -9.73 -15.80
N ILE A 114 -2.18 -9.64 -14.90
CA ILE A 114 -2.17 -10.43 -13.65
C ILE A 114 -3.37 -10.03 -12.77
N ALA A 115 -3.57 -8.73 -12.56
CA ALA A 115 -4.66 -8.22 -11.75
C ALA A 115 -6.03 -8.58 -12.35
N ALA A 116 -6.18 -8.45 -13.67
CA ALA A 116 -7.41 -8.79 -14.37
C ALA A 116 -7.77 -10.27 -14.22
N VAL A 117 -6.81 -11.18 -14.46
CA VAL A 117 -7.03 -12.63 -14.31
C VAL A 117 -7.37 -12.98 -12.86
N TYR A 118 -6.66 -12.41 -11.89
CA TYR A 118 -6.91 -12.64 -10.47
C TYR A 118 -8.30 -12.16 -10.05
N LEU A 119 -8.65 -10.91 -10.33
CA LEU A 119 -9.92 -10.31 -9.94
C LEU A 119 -11.10 -11.00 -10.64
N TYR A 120 -10.95 -11.35 -11.92
CA TYR A 120 -11.96 -12.14 -12.65
C TYR A 120 -12.24 -13.46 -11.92
N ARG A 121 -11.20 -14.25 -11.62
CA ARG A 121 -11.37 -15.51 -10.88
C ARG A 121 -11.99 -15.30 -9.51
N ARG A 122 -11.53 -14.30 -8.75
CA ARG A 122 -12.07 -13.97 -7.42
C ARG A 122 -13.59 -13.73 -7.47
N PHE A 123 -14.04 -12.86 -8.38
CA PHE A 123 -15.45 -12.49 -8.46
C PHE A 123 -16.33 -13.62 -9.01
N SER A 124 -15.87 -14.36 -10.02
CA SER A 124 -16.62 -15.51 -10.55
C SER A 124 -16.78 -16.65 -9.54
N SER A 125 -15.83 -16.80 -8.61
CA SER A 125 -15.88 -17.86 -7.59
C SER A 125 -16.84 -17.54 -6.45
N THR A 126 -17.17 -16.26 -6.27
CA THR A 126 -18.09 -15.80 -5.22
C THR A 126 -19.55 -15.92 -5.65
N SER A 127 -19.85 -15.85 -6.95
CA SER A 127 -21.23 -15.83 -7.49
C SER A 127 -21.91 -17.20 -7.60
N ILE A 128 -21.15 -18.30 -7.58
CA ILE A 128 -21.67 -19.65 -7.92
C ILE A 128 -22.41 -20.33 -6.75
N VAL A 129 -22.19 -19.91 -5.50
CA VAL A 129 -22.78 -20.57 -4.32
C VAL A 129 -24.25 -20.16 -4.08
N THR A 130 -24.73 -19.10 -4.74
CA THR A 130 -26.11 -18.60 -4.58
C THR A 130 -27.17 -19.46 -5.27
N ASP A 131 -26.79 -20.39 -6.16
CA ASP A 131 -27.74 -21.08 -7.06
C ASP A 131 -27.95 -22.58 -6.77
N LEU A 132 -27.20 -23.15 -5.80
CA LEU A 132 -27.22 -24.60 -5.53
C LEU A 132 -27.98 -25.00 -4.25
N THR A 133 -28.56 -24.04 -3.50
CA THR A 133 -29.33 -24.32 -2.27
C THR A 133 -30.84 -24.32 -2.47
N ALA A 134 -31.33 -24.47 -3.70
CA ALA A 134 -32.77 -24.46 -4.00
C ALA A 134 -33.45 -25.83 -3.84
N ASP A 135 -32.73 -26.96 -3.73
CA ASP A 135 -33.40 -28.28 -3.80
C ASP A 135 -32.76 -29.47 -3.06
N ASN A 136 -31.83 -29.30 -2.12
CA ASN A 136 -31.42 -30.42 -1.27
C ASN A 136 -30.95 -29.94 0.11
N ASP A 137 -31.59 -30.46 1.16
CA ASP A 137 -31.19 -30.32 2.56
C ASP A 137 -30.08 -31.34 2.90
N PRO A 138 -28.82 -30.92 3.08
CA PRO A 138 -27.94 -31.61 4.00
C PRO A 138 -28.08 -30.98 5.39
N VAL A 139 -28.51 -31.79 6.34
CA VAL A 139 -28.38 -31.52 7.77
C VAL A 139 -26.88 -31.36 8.07
N ILE A 140 -26.41 -30.11 8.14
CA ILE A 140 -25.09 -29.80 8.67
C ILE A 140 -25.28 -29.57 10.17
N GLU A 141 -24.96 -30.60 10.93
CA GLU A 141 -24.77 -30.56 12.37
C GLU A 141 -23.59 -29.60 12.64
N ILE A 142 -23.91 -28.39 13.10
CA ILE A 142 -22.91 -27.42 13.54
C ILE A 142 -22.57 -27.81 14.97
N ASP A 143 -21.53 -28.61 15.13
CA ASP A 143 -20.82 -28.76 16.40
C ASP A 143 -20.28 -27.39 16.80
N ASN A 144 -21.03 -26.70 17.65
CA ASN A 144 -20.56 -25.56 18.43
C ASN A 144 -19.71 -26.08 19.60
N GLU A 145 -18.61 -26.77 19.27
CA GLU A 145 -17.61 -27.16 20.26
C GLU A 145 -16.47 -26.13 20.22
N ASP A 146 -16.63 -25.13 21.08
CA ASP A 146 -15.61 -24.60 21.97
C ASP A 146 -14.13 -24.71 21.49
N ASP A 147 -13.67 -23.72 20.74
CA ASP A 147 -12.24 -23.35 20.73
C ASP A 147 -12.10 -21.86 21.11
N SER A 148 -12.55 -21.55 22.32
CA SER A 148 -12.33 -20.26 22.98
C SER A 148 -10.96 -20.16 23.67
N THR A 149 -10.04 -21.11 23.43
CA THR A 149 -8.78 -21.21 24.19
C THR A 149 -7.50 -20.97 23.40
N ASN A 150 -7.60 -20.53 22.15
CA ASN A 150 -6.45 -20.02 21.40
C ASN A 150 -6.65 -18.53 21.05
N GLU A 151 -6.88 -17.67 22.04
CA GLU A 151 -6.58 -16.24 21.87
C GLU A 151 -5.09 -16.13 21.52
N PRO A 152 -4.73 -15.63 20.32
CA PRO A 152 -3.33 -15.41 20.00
C PRO A 152 -2.86 -14.19 20.81
N SER A 153 -2.39 -14.45 22.03
CA SER A 153 -1.45 -13.63 22.81
C SER A 153 -1.38 -12.14 22.40
N GLY A 154 -2.13 -11.27 23.08
CA GLY A 154 -1.66 -9.94 23.49
C GLY A 154 -1.27 -8.91 22.42
N ARG A 155 -1.62 -9.07 21.14
CA ARG A 155 -1.29 -8.06 20.10
C ARG A 155 -2.43 -7.06 19.90
N VAL A 156 -2.35 -5.94 20.62
CA VAL A 156 -3.37 -4.86 20.65
C VAL A 156 -3.63 -4.24 19.27
N SER A 157 -2.58 -3.99 18.47
CA SER A 157 -2.72 -3.48 17.10
C SER A 157 -1.41 -3.62 16.32
N ASN A 158 -1.50 -3.90 15.01
CA ASN A 158 -0.36 -3.94 14.09
C ASN A 158 -0.24 -2.67 13.22
N TRP A 159 -1.14 -1.69 13.37
CA TRP A 159 -1.09 -0.47 12.54
C TRP A 159 0.13 0.42 12.84
N TRP A 160 0.77 0.25 13.99
CA TRP A 160 1.98 0.99 14.35
C TRP A 160 3.12 0.89 13.32
N TYR A 161 3.21 -0.20 12.54
CA TYR A 161 4.19 -0.30 11.44
C TYR A 161 3.98 0.79 10.38
N GLY A 162 2.72 1.11 10.08
CA GLY A 162 2.38 2.18 9.15
C GLY A 162 2.69 3.59 9.69
N ILE A 163 3.02 3.73 10.97
CA ILE A 163 3.52 4.97 11.59
C ILE A 163 5.06 4.97 11.56
N ALA A 164 5.69 3.86 11.93
CA ALA A 164 7.14 3.74 12.04
C ALA A 164 7.87 3.79 10.69
N VAL A 165 7.35 3.08 9.68
CA VAL A 165 7.97 3.01 8.33
C VAL A 165 8.11 4.40 7.69
N PRO A 166 7.07 5.26 7.65
CA PRO A 166 7.20 6.63 7.15
C PRO A 166 8.25 7.46 7.89
N ILE A 167 8.34 7.36 9.22
CA ILE A 167 9.35 8.07 10.02
C ILE A 167 10.76 7.65 9.62
N VAL A 168 11.03 6.34 9.55
CA VAL A 168 12.34 5.82 9.14
C VAL A 168 12.66 6.23 7.70
N ALA A 169 11.71 6.07 6.79
CA ALA A 169 11.86 6.48 5.39
C ALA A 169 12.20 7.97 5.27
N TYR A 170 11.61 8.81 6.14
CA TYR A 170 11.88 10.24 6.14
C TYR A 170 13.29 10.58 6.64
N ILE A 171 13.77 9.90 7.68
CA ILE A 171 15.15 10.05 8.16
C ILE A 171 16.15 9.68 7.05
N VAL A 172 15.91 8.58 6.34
CA VAL A 172 16.75 8.17 5.20
C VAL A 172 16.71 9.21 4.07
N PHE A 173 15.52 9.73 3.76
CA PHE A 173 15.35 10.81 2.78
C PHE A 173 16.15 12.05 3.16
N LEU A 174 16.08 12.51 4.42
CA LEU A 174 16.87 13.65 4.90
C LEU A 174 18.37 13.42 4.76
N GLY A 175 18.85 12.20 5.04
CA GLY A 175 20.25 11.83 4.82
C GLY A 175 20.66 11.97 3.35
N ALA A 176 19.83 11.52 2.42
CA ALA A 176 20.10 11.66 0.98
C ALA A 176 20.08 13.12 0.50
N VAL A 177 19.13 13.93 0.98
CA VAL A 177 19.08 15.37 0.68
C VAL A 177 20.32 16.09 1.21
N LEU A 178 20.77 15.76 2.42
CA LEU A 178 21.98 16.34 3.00
C LEU A 178 23.23 15.96 2.19
N LEU A 179 23.33 14.69 1.75
CA LEU A 179 24.41 14.26 0.85
C LEU A 179 24.41 15.01 -0.48
N LEU A 180 23.24 15.28 -1.08
CA LEU A 180 23.17 16.11 -2.29
C LEU A 180 23.66 17.53 -2.05
N GLY A 181 23.29 18.13 -0.91
CA GLY A 181 23.77 19.46 -0.53
C GLY A 181 25.30 19.54 -0.40
N ILE A 182 25.93 18.46 0.04
CA ILE A 182 27.41 18.33 0.12
C ILE A 182 28.03 18.12 -1.26
N ILE A 183 27.43 17.27 -2.11
CA ILE A 183 27.99 16.90 -3.41
C ILE A 183 27.83 18.01 -4.46
N GLN A 184 26.73 18.79 -4.38
CA GLN A 184 26.37 19.83 -5.35
C GLN A 184 26.38 19.29 -6.79
N PRO A 185 25.37 18.49 -7.20
CA PRO A 185 25.36 17.75 -8.47
C PRO A 185 25.66 18.59 -9.71
N ASP A 186 25.27 19.86 -9.71
CA ASP A 186 25.49 20.85 -10.76
C ASP A 186 26.97 21.26 -10.92
N GLN A 187 27.76 21.10 -9.86
CA GLN A 187 29.21 21.38 -9.86
C GLN A 187 30.06 20.14 -10.19
N VAL A 188 29.44 18.95 -10.27
CA VAL A 188 30.15 17.71 -10.57
C VAL A 188 30.42 17.61 -12.06
N GLN A 189 31.71 17.66 -12.45
CA GLN A 189 32.08 17.49 -13.85
C GLN A 189 31.60 16.12 -14.38
N PRO A 190 30.97 16.04 -15.58
CA PRO A 190 30.40 14.80 -16.10
C PRO A 190 31.39 13.63 -16.25
N ARG A 191 32.69 13.91 -16.39
CA ARG A 191 33.76 12.90 -16.49
C ARG A 191 34.45 12.58 -15.16
N SER A 192 34.01 13.19 -14.06
CA SER A 192 34.59 12.90 -12.75
C SER A 192 34.20 11.51 -12.27
N ARG A 193 35.08 10.87 -11.48
CA ARG A 193 34.80 9.59 -10.81
C ARG A 193 33.62 9.63 -9.82
N PHE A 194 33.04 10.80 -9.57
CA PHE A 194 31.93 11.00 -8.64
C PHE A 194 30.59 11.29 -9.35
N ALA A 195 30.59 11.44 -10.69
CA ALA A 195 29.37 11.70 -11.47
C ALA A 195 28.32 10.61 -11.27
N TRP A 196 28.73 9.32 -11.22
CA TRP A 196 27.81 8.21 -10.99
C TRP A 196 27.21 8.24 -9.58
N LEU A 197 27.97 8.64 -8.57
CA LEU A 197 27.49 8.71 -7.19
C LEU A 197 26.44 9.83 -7.04
N SER A 198 26.72 10.99 -7.64
CA SER A 198 25.77 12.11 -7.71
C SER A 198 24.46 11.70 -8.40
N LEU A 199 24.55 10.97 -9.52
CA LEU A 199 23.39 10.44 -10.23
C LEU A 199 22.59 9.46 -9.36
N VAL A 200 23.25 8.49 -8.72
CA VAL A 200 22.59 7.49 -7.86
C VAL A 200 21.86 8.18 -6.70
N ILE A 201 22.50 9.13 -6.03
CA ILE A 201 21.87 9.85 -4.91
C ILE A 201 20.72 10.72 -5.41
N THR A 202 20.85 11.36 -6.58
CA THR A 202 19.77 12.15 -7.18
C THR A 202 18.56 11.28 -7.49
N VAL A 203 18.77 10.14 -8.16
CA VAL A 203 17.69 9.18 -8.44
C VAL A 203 17.08 8.69 -7.13
N PHE A 204 17.89 8.30 -6.15
CA PHE A 204 17.41 7.84 -4.85
C PHE A 204 16.55 8.92 -4.15
N THR A 205 16.98 10.18 -4.14
CA THR A 205 16.24 11.29 -3.51
C THR A 205 14.90 11.51 -4.20
N VAL A 206 14.86 11.43 -5.53
CA VAL A 206 13.62 11.50 -6.30
C VAL A 206 12.69 10.36 -5.87
N LEU A 207 13.16 9.11 -5.89
CA LEU A 207 12.40 7.94 -5.45
C LEU A 207 11.89 8.05 -4.01
N ALA A 208 12.74 8.53 -3.10
CA ALA A 208 12.39 8.73 -1.70
C ALA A 208 11.32 9.82 -1.55
N THR A 209 11.37 10.89 -2.34
CA THR A 209 10.32 11.92 -2.38
C THR A 209 8.97 11.31 -2.78
N PHE A 210 8.96 10.46 -3.80
CA PHE A 210 7.74 9.73 -4.21
C PHE A 210 7.24 8.79 -3.12
N ALA A 211 8.14 8.03 -2.48
CA ALA A 211 7.78 7.15 -1.38
C ALA A 211 7.14 7.94 -0.24
N GLN A 212 7.63 9.14 0.09
CA GLN A 212 7.00 10.01 1.09
C GLN A 212 5.56 10.36 0.71
N PHE A 213 5.29 10.75 -0.54
CA PHE A 213 3.92 11.04 -1.00
C PHE A 213 2.95 9.86 -0.79
N VAL A 214 3.40 8.62 -1.03
CA VAL A 214 2.60 7.40 -0.82
C VAL A 214 2.48 7.07 0.67
N LEU A 215 3.54 7.28 1.45
CA LEU A 215 3.58 6.95 2.87
C LEU A 215 2.78 7.94 3.74
N THR A 216 2.57 9.18 3.29
CA THR A 216 1.76 10.18 4.01
C THR A 216 0.33 9.73 4.34
N PRO A 217 -0.50 9.25 3.38
CA PRO A 217 -1.83 8.73 3.71
C PRO A 217 -1.74 7.44 4.54
N VAL A 218 -0.72 6.60 4.33
CA VAL A 218 -0.50 5.38 5.13
C VAL A 218 -0.24 5.73 6.58
N PHE A 219 0.65 6.70 6.86
CA PHE A 219 0.91 7.22 8.20
C PHE A 219 -0.36 7.71 8.86
N SER A 220 -1.10 8.58 8.15
CA SER A 220 -2.28 9.25 8.69
C SER A 220 -3.37 8.24 9.04
N LEU A 221 -3.66 7.30 8.14
CA LEU A 221 -4.64 6.25 8.36
C LEU A 221 -4.19 5.29 9.47
N SER A 222 -2.91 4.90 9.46
CA SER A 222 -2.36 3.97 10.45
C SER A 222 -2.38 4.57 11.86
N LEU A 223 -2.02 5.85 12.03
CA LEU A 223 -2.08 6.53 13.32
C LEU A 223 -3.53 6.60 13.85
N TYR A 224 -4.49 6.94 12.98
CA TYR A 224 -5.90 6.97 13.34
C TYR A 224 -6.42 5.58 13.77
N LEU A 225 -6.14 4.54 12.98
CA LEU A 225 -6.60 3.18 13.25
C LEU A 225 -5.91 2.55 14.46
N ASP A 226 -4.60 2.76 14.64
CA ASP A 226 -3.86 2.24 15.80
C ASP A 226 -4.41 2.87 17.09
N GLN A 227 -4.58 4.20 17.11
CA GLN A 227 -5.13 4.92 18.26
C GLN A 227 -6.53 4.45 18.63
N ARG A 228 -7.41 4.27 17.64
CA ARG A 228 -8.78 3.79 17.89
C ARG A 228 -8.78 2.38 18.48
N ARG A 229 -7.92 1.48 17.98
CA ARG A 229 -7.83 0.10 18.49
C ARG A 229 -7.23 0.03 19.88
N VAL A 230 -6.14 0.75 20.14
CA VAL A 230 -5.52 0.82 21.47
C VAL A 230 -6.52 1.31 22.50
N ARG A 231 -7.28 2.37 22.17
CA ARG A 231 -8.28 2.91 23.09
C ARG A 231 -9.44 1.95 23.39
N ALA A 232 -9.80 1.11 22.43
CA ALA A 232 -10.88 0.14 22.57
C ALA A 232 -10.43 -1.15 23.27
N SER A 233 -9.14 -1.30 23.58
CA SER A 233 -8.60 -2.48 24.23
C SER A 233 -8.62 -2.31 25.75
N ASP A 234 -9.25 -3.24 26.45
CA ASP A 234 -9.24 -3.31 27.92
C ASP A 234 -7.91 -3.87 28.47
N ALA A 235 -7.04 -4.38 27.59
CA ALA A 235 -5.76 -4.98 27.95
C ALA A 235 -4.64 -3.95 28.21
N VAL A 236 -4.89 -2.66 27.94
CA VAL A 236 -3.88 -1.60 28.06
C VAL A 236 -4.40 -0.48 28.93
N ASP A 237 -3.63 -0.08 29.94
CA ASP A 237 -3.94 1.02 30.87
C ASP A 237 -3.77 2.44 30.27
N TRP A 238 -3.68 2.53 28.94
CA TRP A 238 -3.40 3.76 28.22
C TRP A 238 -4.54 4.09 27.26
N HIS A 239 -5.13 5.27 27.47
CA HIS A 239 -6.18 5.80 26.62
C HIS A 239 -5.68 7.02 25.83
N PRO A 240 -5.16 6.83 24.60
CA PRO A 240 -4.69 7.94 23.79
C PRO A 240 -5.81 8.96 23.52
N ASN A 241 -5.50 10.25 23.72
CA ASN A 241 -6.47 11.35 23.58
C ASN A 241 -7.09 11.36 22.17
N GLN A 242 -8.44 11.42 22.14
CA GLN A 242 -9.25 11.28 20.94
C GLN A 242 -9.19 12.47 19.97
N LEU A 243 -8.68 13.62 20.41
CA LEU A 243 -8.54 14.80 19.57
C LEU A 243 -7.10 14.97 19.09
N VAL A 244 -6.12 14.73 19.96
CA VAL A 244 -4.70 15.00 19.68
C VAL A 244 -4.17 14.12 18.54
N TRP A 245 -4.39 12.81 18.58
CA TRP A 245 -3.80 11.90 17.59
C TRP A 245 -4.47 11.98 16.21
N PRO A 246 -5.81 12.08 16.11
CA PRO A 246 -6.44 12.37 14.82
C PRO A 246 -6.05 13.74 14.25
N ALA A 247 -5.85 14.76 15.10
CA ALA A 247 -5.34 16.05 14.63
C ALA A 247 -3.92 15.93 14.07
N ILE A 248 -3.02 15.17 14.71
CA ILE A 248 -1.68 14.89 14.19
C ILE A 248 -1.74 14.14 12.86
N ALA A 249 -2.62 13.13 12.74
CA ALA A 249 -2.83 12.41 11.48
C ALA A 249 -3.32 13.36 10.37
N LEU A 250 -4.25 14.26 10.67
CA LEU A 250 -4.75 15.26 9.72
C LEU A 250 -3.66 16.26 9.33
N VAL A 251 -2.86 16.74 10.28
CA VAL A 251 -1.70 17.61 10.03
C VAL A 251 -0.69 16.93 9.12
N HIS A 252 -0.46 15.62 9.29
CA HIS A 252 0.40 14.85 8.39
C HIS A 252 -0.20 14.78 6.98
N LEU A 253 -1.50 14.56 6.84
CA LEU A 253 -2.14 14.58 5.52
C LEU A 253 -2.04 15.96 4.85
N ILE A 254 -2.20 17.04 5.61
CA ILE A 254 -1.99 18.43 5.13
C ILE A 254 -0.54 18.66 4.67
N SER A 255 0.42 17.87 5.15
CA SER A 255 1.82 18.01 4.73
C SER A 255 2.08 17.68 3.26
N MET A 256 1.11 17.08 2.56
CA MET A 256 1.13 16.96 1.10
C MET A 256 1.06 18.33 0.39
N ILE A 257 0.49 19.35 1.07
CA ILE A 257 0.35 20.72 0.56
C ILE A 257 1.37 21.63 1.25
N VAL A 258 1.54 21.47 2.56
CA VAL A 258 2.40 22.32 3.40
C VAL A 258 3.53 21.49 3.99
N THR A 259 4.66 21.39 3.29
CA THR A 259 5.77 20.49 3.66
C THR A 259 6.26 20.66 5.10
N GLN A 260 6.20 21.88 5.67
CA GLN A 260 6.60 22.15 7.05
C GLN A 260 5.73 21.41 8.09
N ALA A 261 4.46 21.10 7.75
CA ALA A 261 3.57 20.31 8.61
C ALA A 261 4.08 18.88 8.83
N MET A 262 4.95 18.38 7.94
CA MET A 262 5.54 17.04 8.05
C MET A 262 6.44 16.92 9.29
N LEU A 263 7.21 17.96 9.62
CA LEU A 263 8.11 17.92 10.78
C LEU A 263 7.33 17.80 12.09
N LEU A 264 6.25 18.57 12.23
CA LEU A 264 5.38 18.54 13.41
C LEU A 264 4.69 17.19 13.57
N SER A 265 4.16 16.65 12.48
CA SER A 265 3.44 15.37 12.50
C SER A 265 4.36 14.16 12.73
N LEU A 266 5.58 14.16 12.18
CA LEU A 266 6.56 13.12 12.44
C LEU A 266 7.05 13.14 13.90
N ALA A 267 7.29 14.32 14.47
CA ALA A 267 7.57 14.44 15.90
C ALA A 267 6.42 13.88 16.74
N GLY A 268 5.17 14.18 16.36
CA GLY A 268 3.97 13.58 16.94
C GLY A 268 3.96 12.05 16.84
N GLY A 269 4.26 11.49 15.67
CA GLY A 269 4.36 10.04 15.45
C GLY A 269 5.44 9.36 16.31
N ILE A 270 6.61 9.99 16.47
CA ILE A 270 7.69 9.49 17.34
C ILE A 270 7.22 9.48 18.80
N VAL A 271 6.62 10.58 19.29
CA VAL A 271 6.08 10.65 20.66
C VAL A 271 4.97 9.62 20.87
N TYR A 272 4.11 9.40 19.87
CA TYR A 272 3.09 8.37 19.89
C TYR A 272 3.71 6.98 20.08
N LEU A 273 4.67 6.61 19.23
CA LEU A 273 5.33 5.30 19.28
C LEU A 273 6.09 5.09 20.60
N TRP A 274 6.75 6.14 21.11
CA TRP A 274 7.43 6.09 22.40
C TRP A 274 6.46 5.83 23.56
N ARG A 275 5.33 6.55 23.63
CA ARG A 275 4.30 6.30 24.67
C ARG A 275 3.69 4.92 24.52
N ARG A 276 3.33 4.55 23.29
CA ARG A 276 2.79 3.23 22.99
C ARG A 276 3.73 2.12 23.45
N HIS A 277 5.03 2.27 23.23
CA HIS A 277 6.04 1.31 23.67
C HIS A 277 6.10 1.18 25.20
N GLY A 278 5.95 2.28 25.94
CA GLY A 278 5.94 2.27 27.41
C GLY A 278 4.75 1.53 28.02
N HIS A 279 3.58 1.59 27.38
CA HIS A 279 2.33 0.99 27.89
C HIS A 279 2.04 -0.41 27.35
N ILE A 280 2.38 -0.68 26.08
CA ILE A 280 2.08 -1.95 25.41
C ILE A 280 3.31 -2.87 25.38
N GLY A 281 4.51 -2.32 25.58
CA GLY A 281 5.77 -3.06 25.50
C GLY A 281 6.36 -3.12 24.11
N ARG A 282 7.30 -4.05 23.91
CA ARG A 282 7.87 -4.34 22.58
C ARG A 282 6.77 -4.98 21.71
N PRO A 283 6.77 -4.71 20.40
CA PRO A 283 5.95 -5.50 19.48
C PRO A 283 6.25 -7.00 19.54
#